data_AF-A0A535ZSJ9-F1
#
_entry.id   AF-A0A535ZSJ9-F1
#
_cell.length_a   1.000
_cell.length_b   1.000
_cell.length_c   1.000
_cell.angle_alpha   90.00
_cell.angle_beta   90.00
_cell.angle_gamma   90.00
#
_symmetry.space_group_name_H-M   'P 1'
#
loop_
_entity.id
_entity.type
_entity.pdbx_description
1 polymer ?
#
loop_
_entity_poly.entity_id
_entity_poly.type
_entity_poly.pdbx_seq_one_letter_code
_entity_poly.pdbx_strand_id
1 'polypeptide(L)' 'GFCTPGIIMSVHAMLHENASPSEEEIRHELSGNLCRCTGYQNIVEAVKLAAERLRESHTEVK' A
#
# COMPACT_ATOMS: atom_id res chain seq x y z
N GLY A 1 -6.52 -3.15 14.81
CA GLY A 1 -5.64 -2.56 13.79
C GLY A 1 -4.58 -1.69 14.41
N PHE A 2 -3.76 -2.22 15.33
CA PHE A 2 -2.73 -1.42 16.01
C PHE A 2 -1.66 -0.90 15.04
N CYS A 3 -1.20 -1.76 14.12
CA CYS A 3 -0.23 -1.41 13.08
C CYS A 3 -0.83 -0.65 11.89
N THR A 4 -2.17 -0.57 11.79
CA THR A 4 -2.87 -0.07 10.60
C THR A 4 -2.52 1.40 10.30
N PRO A 5 -2.44 2.34 11.27
CA PRO A 5 -2.06 3.72 10.97
C PRO A 5 -0.66 3.84 10.36
N GLY A 6 0.35 3.14 10.89
CA GLY A 6 1.72 3.17 10.38
C GLY A 6 1.83 2.62 8.96
N ILE A 7 1.13 1.51 8.69
CA ILE A 7 1.04 0.92 7.35
C ILE A 7 0.41 1.90 6.36
N ILE A 8 -0.72 2.52 6.71
CA ILE A 8 -1.41 3.45 5.81
C ILE A 8 -0.51 4.62 5.44
N MET A 9 0.21 5.21 6.41
CA MET A 9 1.11 6.33 6.14
C MET A 9 2.28 5.93 5.24
N SER A 10 2.89 4.77 5.48
CA SER A 10 4.02 4.27 4.68
C SER A 10 3.57 3.98 3.24
N VAL A 11 2.45 3.27 3.09
CA VAL A 11 1.86 2.97 1.78
C VAL A 11 1.44 4.23 1.04
N HIS A 12 0.89 5.23 1.73
CA HIS A 12 0.51 6.50 1.11
C HIS A 12 1.72 7.21 0.51
N ALA A 13 2.83 7.29 1.26
CA ALA A 13 4.07 7.88 0.77
C ALA A 13 4.62 7.09 -0.44
N MET A 14 4.69 5.76 -0.32
CA MET A 14 5.14 4.88 -1.41
C MET A 14 4.31 5.05 -2.69
N LEU A 15 2.97 5.06 -2.58
CA LEU A 15 2.08 5.18 -3.75
C LEU A 15 2.07 6.57 -4.38
N HIS A 16 2.46 7.60 -3.61
CA HIS A 16 2.68 8.94 -4.14
C HIS A 16 3.94 9.01 -5.02
N GLU A 17 4.99 8.24 -4.69
CA GLU A 17 6.23 8.17 -5.46
C GLU A 17 6.17 7.15 -6.60
N ASN A 18 5.53 6.01 -6.38
CA ASN A 18 5.35 4.93 -7.35
C ASN A 18 3.89 4.48 -7.38
N ALA A 19 3.14 4.92 -8.39
CA ALA A 19 1.72 4.61 -8.54
C ALA A 19 1.44 3.17 -9.01
N SER A 20 2.45 2.36 -9.35
CA SER A 20 2.29 0.98 -9.81
C SER A 20 3.42 0.07 -9.30
N PRO A 21 3.58 -0.08 -7.98
CA PRO A 21 4.62 -0.91 -7.40
C PRO A 21 4.34 -2.40 -7.64
N SER A 22 5.41 -3.15 -7.85
CA SER A 22 5.38 -4.62 -7.83
C SER A 22 5.11 -5.15 -6.42
N GLU A 23 4.71 -6.42 -6.33
CA GLU A 23 4.51 -7.06 -5.03
C GLU A 23 5.78 -7.08 -4.16
N GLU A 24 6.95 -7.26 -4.78
CA GLU A 24 8.23 -7.27 -4.08
C GLU A 24 8.53 -5.90 -3.46
N GLU A 25 8.31 -4.81 -4.21
CA GLU A 25 8.45 -3.45 -3.69
C GLU A 25 7.48 -3.18 -2.54
N ILE A 26 6.21 -3.61 -2.64
CA ILE A 26 5.24 -3.47 -1.56
C ILE A 26 5.73 -4.21 -0.30
N ARG A 27 6.23 -5.44 -0.44
CA ARG A 27 6.73 -6.22 0.70
C ARG A 27 7.98 -5.61 1.32
N HIS A 28 8.85 -5.04 0.49
CA HIS A 28 10.04 -4.32 0.95
C HIS A 28 9.63 -3.10 1.79
N GLU A 29 8.71 -2.28 1.31
CA GLU A 29 8.19 -1.12 2.05
C GLU A 29 7.54 -1.52 3.38
N LEU A 30 6.76 -2.61 3.39
CA LEU A 30 6.11 -3.11 4.60
C LEU A 30 7.09 -3.70 5.62
N SER A 31 8.35 -3.94 5.27
CA SER A 31 9.34 -4.51 6.21
C SER A 31 9.61 -3.61 7.43
N GLY A 32 9.38 -2.29 7.31
CA GLY A 32 9.45 -1.34 8.42
C GLY A 32 8.23 -1.35 9.34
N ASN A 33 7.15 -2.06 8.98
CA ASN A 33 5.87 -2.02 9.69
C ASN A 33 5.48 -3.42 10.20
N LEU A 34 5.75 -3.72 11.47
CA LEU A 34 5.41 -5.01 12.05
C LEU A 34 3.89 -5.22 12.18
N CYS A 35 3.39 -6.31 11.62
CA CYS A 35 2.01 -6.75 11.77
C CYS A 35 1.91 -8.12 12.43
N ARG A 36 1.14 -8.23 13.53
CA ARG A 36 0.92 -9.51 14.22
C ARG A 36 -0.35 -10.25 13.81
N CYS A 37 -1.33 -9.55 13.25
CA CYS A 37 -2.67 -10.11 13.04
C CYS A 37 -2.87 -10.73 11.64
N THR A 38 -2.29 -10.16 10.59
CA THR A 38 -2.67 -10.50 9.20
C THR A 38 -1.63 -11.35 8.47
N GLY A 39 -0.38 -11.42 8.95
CA GLY A 39 0.71 -12.06 8.23
C GLY A 39 1.02 -11.41 6.87
N TYR A 40 0.68 -10.13 6.70
CA TYR A 40 0.96 -9.28 5.52
C TYR A 40 0.20 -9.57 4.23
N GLN A 41 -0.25 -10.81 3.96
CA GLN A 41 -0.87 -11.14 2.68
C GLN A 41 -2.05 -10.24 2.31
N ASN A 42 -3.00 -10.06 3.23
CA ASN A 42 -4.16 -9.19 2.97
C ASN A 42 -3.79 -7.70 2.91
N ILE A 43 -2.65 -7.28 3.49
CA ILE A 43 -2.17 -5.90 3.37
C ILE A 43 -1.63 -5.69 1.96
N VAL A 44 -0.82 -6.62 1.45
CA VAL A 44 -0.28 -6.54 0.08
C VAL A 44 -1.40 -6.42 -0.95
N GLU A 45 -2.43 -7.25 -0.85
CA GLU A 45 -3.58 -7.16 -1.75
C GLU A 45 -4.35 -5.84 -1.62
N ALA A 46 -4.51 -5.32 -0.39
CA ALA A 46 -5.12 -4.02 -0.17
C ALA A 46 -4.31 -2.86 -0.78
N VAL A 47 -2.97 -2.96 -0.76
CA VAL A 47 -2.08 -1.97 -1.40
C VAL A 47 -2.21 -2.00 -2.91
N LYS A 48 -2.22 -3.19 -3.53
CA LYS A 48 -2.44 -3.34 -4.98
C LYS A 48 -3.77 -2.73 -5.42
N LEU A 49 -4.84 -3.01 -4.67
CA LEU A 49 -6.17 -2.43 -4.90
C LEU A 49 -6.17 -0.90 -4.73
N ALA A 50 -5.47 -0.38 -3.72
CA ALA A 50 -5.35 1.06 -3.53
C ALA A 50 -4.59 1.73 -4.69
N ALA A 51 -3.51 1.10 -5.19
CA ALA A 51 -2.75 1.60 -6.33
C ALA A 51 -3.62 1.66 -7.60
N GLU A 52 -4.42 0.63 -7.86
CA GLU A 52 -5.38 0.60 -8.96
C GLU A 52 -6.39 1.75 -8.87
N ARG A 53 -7.08 1.88 -7.72
CA ARG A 53 -8.08 2.92 -7.51
C ARG A 53 -7.53 4.34 -7.60
N LEU A 54 -6.32 4.57 -7.11
CA LEU A 54 -5.68 5.88 -7.21
C LEU A 54 -5.44 6.25 -8.67
N ARG A 55 -4.93 5.32 -9.49
CA ARG A 55 -4.74 5.55 -10.94
C ARG A 55 -6.05 5.83 -11.66
N GLU A 56 -7.13 5.13 -11.31
CA GLU A 56 -8.47 5.38 -11.85
C GLU A 56 -8.97 6.77 -11.47
N SER A 57 -8.88 7.16 -10.19
CA SER A 57 -9.32 8.48 -9.71
C SER A 57 -8.55 9.65 -10.33
N HIS A 58 -7.26 9.47 -10.66
CA HIS A 58 -6.47 10.47 -11.37
C HIS A 58 -6.85 10.63 -12.85
N THR A 59 -7.60 9.68 -13.41
CA THR A 59 -8.08 9.72 -14.79
C THR A 59 -9.39 10.50 -14.89
N GLU A 60 -10.23 10.49 -13.86
CA GLU A 60 -11.54 11.16 -13.84
C GLU A 60 -11.47 12.67 -13.52
N VAL A 61 -10.33 13.16 -13.03
CA VAL A 61 -10.12 14.59 -12.68
C VAL A 61 -9.45 15.38 -13.83
N LYS A 62 -9.26 14.79 -15.01
CA LYS A 62 -8.84 15.47 -16.24
C LYS A 62 -10.01 15.61 -17.22
#